data_AF-A0A7V3CFX4-F1
#
_entry.id   AF-A0A7V3CFX4-F1
#
_cell.length_a   1.000
_cell.length_b   1.000
_cell.length_c   1.000
_cell.angle_alpha   90.00
_cell.angle_beta   90.00
_cell.angle_gamma   90.00
#
_symmetry.space_group_name_H-M   'P 1'
#
loop_
_entity.id
_entity.type
_entity.pdbx_description
1 polymer ?
#
loop_
_entity_poly.entity_id
_entity_poly.type
_entity_poly.pdbx_seq_one_letter_code
_entity_poly.pdbx_strand_id
1 'polypeptide(L)' 'MPKQLPHHDWNLSPKQAVELQRRLAPQVIARDDFGEVRTVAGADMAISADKKFGYGGVILFEFPGLK' A
#
# COMPACT_ATOMS: atom_id res chain seq x y z
N MET A 1 5.91 1.81 18.11
CA MET A 1 5.31 2.22 16.82
C MET A 1 3.82 2.46 17.07
N PRO A 2 3.30 3.69 16.91
CA PRO A 2 1.86 3.92 17.03
C PRO A 2 1.13 3.15 15.93
N LYS A 3 0.03 2.48 16.29
CA LYS A 3 -0.79 1.72 15.36
C LYS A 3 -1.62 2.71 14.53
N GLN A 4 -1.26 2.90 13.26
CA GLN A 4 -2.05 3.71 12.34
C GLN A 4 -3.40 3.01 12.11
N LEU A 5 -4.49 3.72 12.36
CA LEU A 5 -5.84 3.21 12.09
C LEU A 5 -6.12 3.34 10.59
N PRO A 6 -6.74 2.32 9.97
CA PRO A 6 -7.11 2.41 8.56
C PRO A 6 -8.17 3.51 8.37
N HIS A 7 -8.06 4.26 7.27
CA HIS A 7 -8.97 5.37 6.95
C HIS A 7 -10.39 4.91 6.55
N HIS A 8 -10.60 3.60 6.39
CA HIS A 8 -11.87 2.95 6.11
C HIS A 8 -11.87 1.52 6.67
N ASP A 9 -13.05 0.89 6.70
CA ASP A 9 -13.19 -0.53 7.07
C ASP A 9 -12.65 -1.45 5.97
N TRP A 10 -12.15 -2.63 6.35
CA TRP A 10 -11.69 -3.69 5.46
C TRP A 10 -12.72 -4.83 5.30
N ASN A 11 -13.66 -4.98 6.24
CA ASN A 11 -14.67 -6.04 6.18
C ASN A 11 -15.86 -5.62 5.30
N LEU A 12 -15.67 -5.66 3.98
CA LEU A 12 -16.65 -5.22 2.99
C LEU A 12 -17.02 -6.35 2.04
N SER A 13 -18.27 -6.37 1.57
CA SER A 13 -18.63 -7.20 0.41
C SER A 13 -17.92 -6.67 -0.86
N PRO A 14 -17.73 -7.51 -1.89
CA PRO A 14 -17.12 -7.06 -3.14
C PRO A 14 -17.81 -5.84 -3.77
N LYS A 15 -19.14 -5.75 -3.68
CA LYS A 15 -19.90 -4.60 -4.19
C LYS A 15 -19.55 -3.31 -3.43
N GLN A 16 -19.54 -3.38 -2.09
CA GLN A 16 -19.17 -2.24 -1.24
C GLN A 16 -17.71 -1.82 -1.45
N ALA A 17 -16.81 -2.79 -1.68
CA ALA A 17 -15.41 -2.49 -1.99
C ALA A 17 -15.27 -1.70 -3.30
N VAL A 18 -16.02 -2.06 -4.35
CA VAL A 18 -16.05 -1.29 -5.61
C VAL A 18 -16.59 0.13 -5.40
N GLU A 19 -17.66 0.29 -4.61
CA GLU A 19 -18.21 1.61 -4.28
C GLU A 19 -17.20 2.47 -3.51
N LEU A 20 -16.47 1.87 -2.56
CA LEU A 20 -15.38 2.53 -1.86
C LEU A 20 -14.25 2.94 -2.82
N GLN A 21 -13.81 2.04 -3.71
CA GLN A 21 -12.77 2.34 -4.71
C GLN A 21 -13.17 3.53 -5.59
N ARG A 22 -14.44 3.60 -6.04
CA ARG A 22 -14.96 4.75 -6.82
C ARG A 22 -14.93 6.06 -6.04
N ARG A 23 -15.17 6.02 -4.72
CA ARG A 23 -15.04 7.20 -3.83
C ARG A 23 -13.59 7.63 -3.60
N LEU A 24 -12.65 6.69 -3.60
CA LEU A 24 -11.23 6.96 -3.36
C LEU A 24 -10.50 7.40 -4.63
N ALA A 25 -10.88 6.88 -5.80
CA ALA A 25 -10.20 7.15 -7.07
C ALA A 25 -9.99 8.66 -7.39
N PRO A 26 -10.95 9.58 -7.12
CA PRO A 26 -10.75 11.01 -7.38
C PRO A 26 -9.68 11.67 -6.49
N GLN A 27 -9.20 11.00 -5.45
CA GLN A 27 -8.18 11.51 -4.53
C GLN A 27 -6.76 11.18 -5.00
N VAL A 28 -6.60 10.44 -6.09
CA VAL A 28 -5.29 10.11 -6.67
C VAL A 28 -4.66 11.36 -7.29
N ILE A 29 -3.47 11.71 -6.83
CA ILE A 29 -2.64 12.77 -7.43
C ILE A 29 -1.77 12.13 -8.52
N ALA A 30 -2.16 12.30 -9.78
CA ALA A 30 -1.50 11.70 -10.95
C ALA A 30 -0.43 12.61 -11.58
N ARG A 31 0.27 13.40 -10.77
CA ARG A 31 1.38 14.27 -11.19
C ARG A 31 2.58 14.00 -10.30
N ASP A 32 3.78 14.23 -10.82
CA ASP A 32 4.97 14.26 -9.97
C ASP A 32 4.91 15.52 -9.08
N ASP A 33 4.84 15.29 -7.77
CA ASP A 33 4.82 16.32 -6.73
C ASP A 33 5.86 15.99 -5.64
N PHE A 34 6.89 15.22 -5.99
CA PHE A 34 7.96 14.81 -5.07
C PHE A 34 9.11 15.83 -5.07
N GLY A 35 9.73 16.02 -3.90
CA GLY A 35 11.02 16.69 -3.78
C GLY A 35 12.19 15.75 -4.10
N GLU A 36 13.38 16.07 -3.58
CA GLU A 36 14.53 15.17 -3.68
C GLU A 36 14.23 13.81 -2.98
N VAL A 37 14.30 12.72 -3.74
CA VAL A 37 14.10 11.35 -3.23
C VAL A 37 15.44 10.78 -2.78
N ARG A 38 15.55 10.47 -1.49
CA ARG A 38 16.76 9.88 -0.87
C ARG A 38 16.62 8.40 -0.53
N THR A 39 15.38 7.91 -0.51
CA THR A 39 15.07 6.52 -0.19
C THR A 39 13.91 6.03 -1.04
N VAL A 40 13.97 4.77 -1.45
CA VAL A 40 12.87 4.09 -2.13
C VAL A 40 12.52 2.81 -1.39
N ALA A 41 11.23 2.53 -1.23
CA ALA A 41 10.77 1.29 -0.60
C ALA A 41 10.11 0.38 -1.64
N GLY A 42 10.48 -0.89 -1.63
CA GLY A 42 9.74 -1.96 -2.31
C GLY A 42 8.85 -2.68 -1.30
N ALA A 43 7.57 -2.87 -1.63
CA ALA A 43 6.65 -3.67 -0.83
C ALA A 43 6.13 -4.84 -1.67
N ASP A 44 6.14 -6.03 -1.11
CA ASP A 44 5.63 -7.25 -1.75
C ASP A 44 4.85 -8.10 -0.74
N MET A 45 3.99 -8.98 -1.25
CA MET A 45 3.28 -9.94 -0.43
C MET A 45 3.22 -11.34 -1.04
N ALA A 46 3.49 -12.33 -0.20
CA ALA A 46 3.33 -13.75 -0.53
C ALA A 46 2.12 -14.31 0.22
N ILE A 47 1.22 -15.00 -0.49
CA ILE A 47 0.07 -15.69 0.09
C ILE A 47 0.31 -17.19 0.00
N SER A 48 0.19 -17.90 1.12
CA SER A 48 0.27 -19.36 1.14
C SER A 48 -1.08 -19.90 0.66
N ALA A 49 -1.12 -20.61 -0.47
CA ALA A 49 -2.40 -21.14 -0.98
C ALA A 49 -3.03 -22.20 -0.04
N ASP A 50 -2.19 -22.87 0.75
CA ASP A 50 -2.54 -23.89 1.73
C ASP A 50 -2.85 -23.35 3.13
N LYS A 51 -2.49 -22.08 3.43
CA LYS A 51 -2.67 -21.48 4.76
C LYS A 51 -3.43 -20.16 4.66
N LYS A 52 -4.34 -19.90 5.60
CA LYS A 52 -5.17 -18.67 5.63
C LYS A 52 -4.38 -17.43 6.10
N PHE A 53 -3.11 -17.32 5.74
CA PHE A 53 -2.28 -16.15 6.06
C PHE A 53 -1.36 -15.80 4.89
N GLY A 54 -0.93 -14.54 4.85
CA GLY A 54 0.09 -14.06 3.94
C GLY A 54 1.20 -13.34 4.70
N TYR A 55 2.35 -13.20 4.05
CA TYR A 55 3.48 -12.41 4.52
C TYR A 55 3.58 -11.17 3.66
N GLY A 56 3.59 -9.99 4.30
CA GLY A 56 3.99 -8.74 3.65
C GLY A 56 5.43 -8.40 4.03
N GLY A 57 6.23 -8.03 3.05
CA GLY A 57 7.60 -7.57 3.24
C GLY A 57 7.77 -6.15 2.70
N VAL A 58 8.57 -5.34 3.39
CA VAL A 58 8.98 -4.01 2.92
C VAL A 58 10.50 -3.91 3.05
N ILE A 59 11.18 -3.55 1.97
CA ILE A 59 12.62 -3.29 1.94
C ILE A 59 12.82 -1.82 1.59
N LEU A 60 13.62 -1.13 2.39
CA LEU A 60 13.99 0.25 2.17
C LEU A 60 15.42 0.31 1.63
N PHE A 61 15.60 1.04 0.54
CA PHE A 61 16.89 1.29 -0.08
C PHE A 61 17.27 2.77 0.03
N GLU A 62 18.56 3.04 0.11
CA GLU A 62 19.10 4.36 -0.24
C GLU A 62 18.90 4.61 -1.76
N PHE A 63 18.53 5.82 -2.18
CA PHE A 63 18.43 6.19 -3.59
C PHE A 63 19.34 7.40 -3.87
N PRO A 64 20.13 7.41 -4.96
CA PRO A 64 20.10 6.48 -6.10
C PRO A 64 20.95 5.22 -5.95
N GLY A 65 21.66 5.05 -4.82
CA GLY A 65 22.64 3.97 -4.63
C GLY A 65 22.08 2.55 -4.61
N LEU A 66 20.78 2.39 -4.29
CA LEU A 66 20.06 1.13 -4.13
C LEU A 66 20.75 0.12 -3.19
N LYS A 67 21.38 0.66 -2.15
CA LYS A 67 22.00 -0.11 -1.06
C LYS A 67 20.97 -0.44 0.01
#